data_AF-A0A539EEN0-F1
#
_entry.id   AF-A0A539EEN0-F1
#
_cell.length_a   1.000
_cell.length_b   1.000
_cell.length_c   1.000
_cell.angle_alpha   90.00
_cell.angle_beta   90.00
_cell.angle_gamma   90.00
#
_symmetry.space_group_name_H-M   'P 1'
#
loop_
_entity.id
_entity.type
_entity.pdbx_description
1 polymer ?
#
loop_
_entity_poly.entity_id
_entity_poly.type
_entity_poly.pdbx_seq_one_letter_code
_entity_poly.pdbx_strand_id
1 'polypeptide(L)'
;MIVGDGGTIELNGTGGGLYSTSSGANNYGIYLSSATLTAGNGGSLTNAINFTGIGGTGLTGSHYGVYGAASLSINLNGSGNSDIVNFTNCIGGTGGNSNYGVNLATDLTLAHGTLRFINLTGGGPSQSNHGLVITATIAAPVILGTDLYGGPGIGVVGTGNYGLYIGSGGTIGDATLSYLTLSGGSLGIGSSEVGIVVDAGGAIVVSSQGTITLIGMGGGLYSAATAQNYGVFINGGSLTAGNSITITGIGGVGTGLSESLHHG
;
A
#
# COMPACT_ATOMS: atom_id res chain seq x y z
N MET A 1 18.62 -11.00 -8.35
CA MET A 1 18.88 -10.36 -9.67
C MET A 1 19.84 -9.20 -9.45
N ILE A 2 20.83 -9.01 -10.33
CA ILE A 2 21.82 -7.93 -10.22
C ILE A 2 21.98 -7.24 -11.57
N VAL A 3 21.96 -5.91 -11.60
CA VAL A 3 22.30 -5.07 -12.78
C VAL A 3 23.36 -4.05 -12.41
N GLY A 4 24.18 -3.62 -13.38
CA GLY A 4 25.26 -2.65 -13.17
C GLY A 4 24.80 -1.20 -12.95
N ASP A 5 25.75 -0.27 -12.94
CA ASP A 5 25.48 1.18 -12.76
C ASP A 5 24.55 1.74 -13.83
N GLY A 6 23.55 2.51 -13.41
CA GLY A 6 22.50 3.00 -14.32
C GLY A 6 21.51 1.92 -14.75
N GLY A 7 21.62 0.73 -14.15
CA GLY A 7 20.80 -0.42 -14.49
C GLY A 7 19.38 -0.29 -13.96
N THR A 8 18.45 -0.86 -14.71
CA THR A 8 17.05 -1.00 -14.31
C THR A 8 16.70 -2.47 -14.21
N ILE A 9 16.09 -2.87 -13.10
CA ILE A 9 15.36 -4.14 -12.98
C ILE A 9 13.88 -3.83 -13.19
N GLU A 10 13.24 -4.54 -14.11
CA GLU A 10 11.80 -4.41 -14.38
C GLU A 10 11.14 -5.77 -14.24
N LEU A 11 10.17 -5.87 -13.31
CA LEU A 11 9.36 -7.07 -13.11
C LEU A 11 7.90 -6.75 -13.43
N ASN A 12 7.38 -7.46 -14.43
CA ASN A 12 5.99 -7.38 -14.87
C ASN A 12 5.35 -8.76 -14.68
N GLY A 13 4.32 -8.86 -13.84
CA GLY A 13 3.72 -10.14 -13.46
C GLY A 13 2.19 -10.13 -13.45
N THR A 14 1.58 -11.25 -13.81
CA THR A 14 0.12 -11.45 -13.78
C THR A 14 -0.21 -12.80 -13.18
N GLY A 15 -1.06 -12.82 -12.15
CA GLY A 15 -1.52 -14.04 -11.49
C GLY A 15 -2.52 -14.82 -12.33
N GLY A 16 -2.55 -16.15 -12.15
CA GLY A 16 -3.43 -17.05 -12.90
C GLY A 16 -4.86 -17.17 -12.37
N GLY A 17 -5.55 -18.26 -12.74
CA GLY A 17 -6.82 -18.68 -12.13
C GLY A 17 -8.11 -18.35 -12.89
N LEU A 18 -8.03 -17.67 -14.05
CA LEU A 18 -9.20 -17.28 -14.88
C LEU A 18 -10.12 -18.43 -15.28
N TYR A 19 -9.60 -19.66 -15.29
CA TYR A 19 -10.34 -20.86 -15.66
C TYR A 19 -10.39 -21.91 -14.54
N SER A 20 -9.99 -21.58 -13.31
CA SER A 20 -10.12 -22.53 -12.20
C SER A 20 -11.51 -22.42 -11.57
N THR A 21 -12.32 -23.48 -11.73
CA THR A 21 -13.62 -23.64 -11.07
C THR A 21 -13.49 -24.04 -9.58
N SER A 22 -12.30 -23.94 -9.01
CA SER A 22 -11.97 -24.38 -7.65
C SER A 22 -11.69 -23.18 -6.72
N SER A 23 -11.56 -23.47 -5.43
CA SER A 23 -11.24 -22.56 -4.33
C SER A 23 -9.82 -21.95 -4.39
N GLY A 24 -9.34 -21.58 -5.58
CA GLY A 24 -8.01 -21.00 -5.77
C GLY A 24 -7.82 -19.76 -4.91
N ALA A 25 -6.72 -19.73 -4.17
CA ALA A 25 -6.23 -18.63 -3.33
C ALA A 25 -4.84 -18.21 -3.83
N ASN A 26 -4.34 -17.06 -3.37
CA ASN A 26 -2.90 -16.76 -3.47
C ASN A 26 -2.36 -16.60 -4.91
N ASN A 27 -3.21 -16.21 -5.86
CA ASN A 27 -2.79 -15.86 -7.22
C ASN A 27 -2.10 -14.49 -7.26
N TYR A 28 -0.78 -14.50 -7.11
CA TYR A 28 0.03 -13.27 -7.11
C TYR A 28 0.54 -12.91 -8.51
N GLY A 29 0.56 -11.62 -8.84
CA GLY A 29 1.25 -11.13 -10.03
C GLY A 29 2.77 -11.30 -9.91
N ILE A 30 3.33 -10.80 -8.82
CA ILE A 30 4.75 -10.95 -8.46
C ILE A 30 4.83 -11.43 -7.02
N TYR A 31 5.53 -12.56 -6.80
CA TYR A 31 5.78 -13.10 -5.47
C TYR A 31 7.27 -13.00 -5.13
N LEU A 32 7.60 -12.13 -4.19
CA LEU A 32 8.95 -11.86 -3.71
C LEU A 32 9.14 -12.54 -2.36
N SER A 33 9.46 -13.84 -2.39
CA SER A 33 9.82 -14.62 -1.20
C SER A 33 11.30 -14.94 -1.21
N SER A 34 12.01 -14.51 -0.18
CA SER A 34 13.47 -14.66 -0.07
C SER A 34 14.20 -14.04 -1.26
N ALA A 35 13.67 -12.93 -1.79
CA ALA A 35 14.18 -12.29 -2.99
C ALA A 35 15.29 -11.29 -2.66
N THR A 36 16.34 -11.29 -3.48
CA THR A 36 17.39 -10.26 -3.46
C THR A 36 17.49 -9.62 -4.84
N LEU A 37 17.28 -8.30 -4.89
CA LEU A 37 17.36 -7.49 -6.10
C LEU A 37 18.37 -6.37 -5.86
N THR A 38 19.36 -6.25 -6.75
CA THR A 38 20.42 -5.26 -6.63
C THR A 38 20.56 -4.51 -7.95
N ALA A 39 20.51 -3.19 -7.90
CA ALA A 39 20.76 -2.33 -9.06
C ALA A 39 21.89 -1.34 -8.73
N GLY A 40 22.96 -1.34 -9.52
CA GLY A 40 24.14 -0.50 -9.32
C GLY A 40 25.34 -1.26 -8.73
N ASN A 41 26.52 -0.66 -8.87
CA ASN A 41 27.82 -1.13 -8.40
C ASN A 41 28.73 0.02 -7.92
N GLY A 42 28.14 1.12 -7.43
CA GLY A 42 28.82 2.27 -6.83
C GLY A 42 28.91 3.52 -7.71
N GLY A 43 28.44 3.47 -8.96
CA GLY A 43 28.42 4.61 -9.86
C GLY A 43 27.41 5.70 -9.49
N SER A 44 27.46 6.84 -10.19
CA SER A 44 26.56 7.99 -9.97
C SER A 44 25.32 8.01 -10.86
N LEU A 45 25.23 7.06 -11.80
CA LEU A 45 24.05 6.89 -12.64
C LEU A 45 22.87 6.37 -11.82
N THR A 46 21.67 6.78 -12.21
CA THR A 46 20.43 6.40 -11.52
C THR A 46 20.11 4.93 -11.68
N ASN A 47 19.97 4.23 -10.57
CA ASN A 47 19.54 2.83 -10.53
C ASN A 47 18.04 2.76 -10.21
N ALA A 48 17.34 1.85 -10.88
CA ALA A 48 15.89 1.69 -10.70
C ALA A 48 15.48 0.22 -10.54
N ILE A 49 14.50 -0.02 -9.70
CA ILE A 49 13.83 -1.33 -9.58
C ILE A 49 12.32 -1.09 -9.65
N ASN A 50 11.67 -1.60 -10.70
CA ASN A 50 10.28 -1.34 -11.01
C ASN A 50 9.45 -2.62 -10.93
N PHE A 51 8.30 -2.54 -10.27
CA PHE A 51 7.33 -3.62 -10.13
C PHE A 51 5.97 -3.18 -10.69
N THR A 52 5.42 -4.00 -11.58
CA THR A 52 4.02 -3.94 -11.98
C THR A 52 3.42 -5.34 -11.88
N GLY A 53 2.51 -5.52 -10.92
CA GLY A 53 1.91 -6.81 -10.63
C GLY A 53 0.39 -6.76 -10.66
N ILE A 54 -0.23 -7.71 -11.36
CA ILE A 54 -1.69 -7.88 -11.39
C ILE A 54 -2.04 -9.22 -10.74
N GLY A 55 -2.83 -9.19 -9.67
CA GLY A 55 -3.32 -10.39 -9.01
C GLY A 55 -4.26 -11.19 -9.92
N GLY A 56 -4.32 -12.48 -9.70
CA GLY A 56 -5.12 -13.39 -10.53
C GLY A 56 -6.60 -13.42 -10.15
N THR A 57 -7.28 -14.51 -10.49
CA THR A 57 -8.71 -14.67 -10.19
C THR A 57 -8.97 -16.01 -9.50
N GLY A 58 -9.99 -16.06 -8.65
CA GLY A 58 -10.35 -17.27 -7.91
C GLY A 58 -11.65 -17.08 -7.13
N LEU A 59 -12.15 -18.15 -6.52
CA LEU A 59 -13.34 -18.07 -5.65
C LEU A 59 -13.01 -17.62 -4.22
N THR A 60 -11.73 -17.68 -3.82
CA THR A 60 -11.27 -17.27 -2.49
C THR A 60 -10.45 -15.99 -2.57
N GLY A 61 -9.75 -15.64 -1.49
CA GLY A 61 -9.06 -14.38 -1.34
C GLY A 61 -7.56 -14.40 -1.62
N SER A 62 -6.89 -13.34 -1.17
CA SER A 62 -5.44 -13.20 -1.19
C SER A 62 -4.85 -13.15 -2.59
N HIS A 63 -5.51 -12.50 -3.54
CA HIS A 63 -4.94 -12.29 -4.87
C HIS A 63 -4.24 -10.94 -4.92
N TYR A 64 -2.91 -10.96 -4.81
CA TYR A 64 -2.10 -9.74 -4.70
C TYR A 64 -1.47 -9.36 -6.04
N GLY A 65 -1.38 -8.07 -6.35
CA GLY A 65 -0.56 -7.60 -7.46
C GLY A 65 0.91 -7.94 -7.21
N VAL A 66 1.44 -7.43 -6.10
CA VAL A 66 2.80 -7.75 -5.62
C VAL A 66 2.75 -8.19 -4.16
N TYR A 67 3.50 -9.24 -3.83
CA TYR A 67 3.62 -9.74 -2.47
C TYR A 67 5.08 -9.86 -2.03
N GLY A 68 5.51 -9.01 -1.08
CA GLY A 68 6.75 -9.17 -0.34
C GLY A 68 6.53 -10.08 0.87
N ALA A 69 7.13 -11.27 0.87
CA ALA A 69 6.93 -12.30 1.87
C ALA A 69 8.24 -12.86 2.41
N ALA A 70 8.20 -13.49 3.59
CA ALA A 70 9.32 -14.14 4.28
C ALA A 70 10.54 -13.23 4.52
N SER A 71 11.33 -12.94 3.48
CA SER A 71 12.40 -11.95 3.45
C SER A 71 12.52 -11.30 2.07
N LEU A 72 12.84 -10.00 2.06
CA LEU A 72 13.06 -9.20 0.86
C LEU A 72 14.26 -8.29 1.06
N SER A 73 15.21 -8.31 0.12
CA SER A 73 16.33 -7.38 0.08
C SER A 73 16.34 -6.66 -1.25
N ILE A 74 16.16 -5.35 -1.21
CA ILE A 74 16.26 -4.48 -2.39
C ILE A 74 17.41 -3.52 -2.13
N ASN A 75 18.45 -3.61 -2.97
CA ASN A 75 19.66 -2.84 -2.83
C ASN A 75 19.79 -1.91 -4.04
N LEU A 76 19.68 -0.62 -3.79
CA LEU A 76 20.15 0.39 -4.73
C LEU A 76 21.61 0.64 -4.37
N ASN A 77 22.53 0.38 -5.28
CA ASN A 77 23.97 0.50 -5.07
C ASN A 77 24.52 1.62 -5.96
N GLY A 78 23.83 2.75 -6.00
CA GLY A 78 24.34 4.00 -6.57
C GLY A 78 24.89 4.94 -5.50
N SER A 79 25.52 6.02 -5.97
CA SER A 79 25.90 7.19 -5.18
C SER A 79 25.01 8.41 -5.46
N GLY A 80 24.07 8.29 -6.39
CA GLY A 80 23.13 9.35 -6.76
C GLY A 80 21.85 9.32 -5.92
N ASN A 81 21.35 10.49 -5.54
CA ASN A 81 20.10 10.63 -4.77
C ASN A 81 18.82 10.30 -5.58
N SER A 82 18.96 10.05 -6.88
CA SER A 82 17.83 9.78 -7.79
C SER A 82 17.45 8.30 -7.89
N ASP A 83 18.19 7.42 -7.21
CA ASP A 83 17.90 6.00 -7.18
C ASP A 83 16.49 5.74 -6.64
N ILE A 84 15.79 4.79 -7.25
CA ILE A 84 14.36 4.61 -7.00
C ILE A 84 13.89 3.16 -7.04
N VAL A 85 12.98 2.83 -6.13
CA VAL A 85 12.15 1.63 -6.19
C VAL A 85 10.72 2.05 -6.46
N ASN A 86 10.11 1.53 -7.52
CA ASN A 86 8.74 1.82 -7.92
C ASN A 86 7.86 0.59 -7.83
N PHE A 87 6.73 0.72 -7.13
CA PHE A 87 5.56 -0.13 -7.32
C PHE A 87 4.55 0.71 -8.10
N THR A 88 4.25 0.32 -9.33
CA THR A 88 3.43 1.12 -10.23
C THR A 88 2.37 0.26 -10.90
N ASN A 89 1.13 0.74 -10.91
CA ASN A 89 -0.02 0.06 -11.52
C ASN A 89 -0.21 -1.36 -10.97
N CYS A 90 -0.02 -1.57 -9.66
CA CYS A 90 -0.20 -2.88 -9.05
C CYS A 90 -1.65 -3.05 -8.58
N ILE A 91 -2.29 -4.11 -9.03
CA ILE A 91 -3.73 -4.32 -8.87
C ILE A 91 -3.98 -5.67 -8.20
N GLY A 92 -4.81 -5.71 -7.17
CA GLY A 92 -5.29 -6.93 -6.56
C GLY A 92 -6.20 -7.71 -7.51
N GLY A 93 -6.24 -9.03 -7.35
CA GLY A 93 -7.05 -9.91 -8.16
C GLY A 93 -8.53 -9.95 -7.77
N THR A 94 -9.33 -10.82 -8.40
CA THR A 94 -10.77 -10.92 -8.09
C THR A 94 -11.12 -12.24 -7.42
N GLY A 95 -11.94 -12.19 -6.37
CA GLY A 95 -12.44 -13.37 -5.67
C GLY A 95 -13.10 -13.01 -4.34
N GLY A 96 -12.85 -13.83 -3.32
CA GLY A 96 -13.15 -13.55 -1.92
C GLY A 96 -12.31 -12.40 -1.34
N ASN A 97 -12.22 -12.28 -0.01
CA ASN A 97 -11.63 -11.12 0.66
C ASN A 97 -10.12 -10.94 0.46
N SER A 98 -9.57 -9.80 0.88
CA SER A 98 -8.11 -9.61 0.95
C SER A 98 -7.44 -9.64 -0.41
N ASN A 99 -7.91 -8.89 -1.40
CA ASN A 99 -7.19 -8.71 -2.66
C ASN A 99 -6.49 -7.36 -2.65
N TYR A 100 -5.16 -7.40 -2.64
CA TYR A 100 -4.31 -6.22 -2.42
C TYR A 100 -3.54 -5.83 -3.68
N GLY A 101 -3.42 -4.53 -3.96
CA GLY A 101 -2.50 -4.06 -5.01
C GLY A 101 -1.06 -4.47 -4.67
N VAL A 102 -0.61 -4.08 -3.49
CA VAL A 102 0.68 -4.49 -2.93
C VAL A 102 0.51 -4.90 -1.47
N ASN A 103 1.17 -6.00 -1.09
CA ASN A 103 1.29 -6.45 0.29
C ASN A 103 2.76 -6.59 0.68
N LEU A 104 3.20 -5.81 1.67
CA LEU A 104 4.55 -5.89 2.26
C LEU A 104 4.43 -6.44 3.68
N ALA A 105 4.59 -7.76 3.79
CA ALA A 105 4.51 -8.51 5.04
C ALA A 105 5.89 -8.91 5.59
N THR A 106 6.95 -8.35 5.02
CA THR A 106 8.34 -8.50 5.46
C THR A 106 9.03 -7.15 5.34
N ASP A 107 10.12 -6.97 6.10
CA ASP A 107 10.83 -5.69 6.14
C ASP A 107 11.40 -5.33 4.76
N LEU A 108 11.32 -4.05 4.44
CA LEU A 108 11.94 -3.46 3.25
C LEU A 108 12.61 -2.16 3.65
N THR A 109 13.94 -2.17 3.66
CA THR A 109 14.74 -0.98 3.98
C THR A 109 15.61 -0.60 2.80
N LEU A 110 15.52 0.64 2.36
CA LEU A 110 16.44 1.25 1.41
C LEU A 110 17.42 2.12 2.17
N ALA A 111 18.72 1.86 2.00
CA ALA A 111 19.77 2.69 2.60
C ALA A 111 19.82 4.10 1.99
N HIS A 112 19.38 4.24 0.75
CA HIS A 112 19.27 5.52 0.05
C HIS A 112 18.18 5.46 -1.04
N GLY A 113 17.92 6.60 -1.68
CA GLY A 113 16.95 6.70 -2.77
C GLY A 113 15.50 6.92 -2.30
N THR A 114 14.58 6.79 -3.25
CA THR A 114 13.14 6.95 -3.02
C THR A 114 12.41 5.62 -3.15
N LEU A 115 11.53 5.31 -2.20
CA LEU A 115 10.54 4.26 -2.33
C LEU A 115 9.21 4.88 -2.75
N ARG A 116 8.66 4.43 -3.89
CA ARG A 116 7.49 5.05 -4.50
C ARG A 116 6.40 4.05 -4.83
N PHE A 117 5.17 4.38 -4.46
CA PHE A 117 3.95 3.63 -4.72
C PHE A 117 2.99 4.50 -5.54
N ILE A 118 2.64 4.07 -6.75
CA ILE A 118 1.77 4.83 -7.67
C ILE A 118 0.70 3.92 -8.24
N ASN A 119 -0.56 4.38 -8.25
CA ASN A 119 -1.69 3.68 -8.87
C ASN A 119 -1.81 2.23 -8.35
N LEU A 120 -1.99 2.10 -7.03
CA LEU A 120 -2.18 0.79 -6.41
C LEU A 120 -3.67 0.61 -6.12
N THR A 121 -4.25 -0.52 -6.49
CA THR A 121 -5.69 -0.73 -6.27
C THR A 121 -5.96 -2.13 -5.71
N GLY A 122 -6.79 -2.20 -4.67
CA GLY A 122 -7.35 -3.47 -4.21
C GLY A 122 -8.23 -4.11 -5.29
N GLY A 123 -8.42 -5.42 -5.21
CA GLY A 123 -9.20 -6.15 -6.21
C GLY A 123 -10.65 -6.45 -5.79
N GLY A 124 -11.37 -7.23 -6.61
CA GLY A 124 -12.62 -7.93 -6.25
C GLY A 124 -13.84 -7.15 -5.73
N PRO A 125 -15.03 -7.77 -5.71
CA PRO A 125 -16.27 -7.17 -5.18
C PRO A 125 -16.46 -7.37 -3.66
N SER A 126 -15.53 -8.05 -3.00
CA SER A 126 -15.64 -8.52 -1.61
C SER A 126 -15.18 -7.45 -0.59
N GLN A 127 -14.87 -7.88 0.65
CA GLN A 127 -14.32 -7.00 1.68
C GLN A 127 -12.79 -7.07 1.74
N SER A 128 -12.18 -6.17 2.51
CA SER A 128 -10.74 -6.12 2.78
C SER A 128 -9.92 -6.02 1.50
N ASN A 129 -10.35 -5.26 0.51
CA ASN A 129 -9.56 -5.08 -0.71
C ASN A 129 -8.78 -3.78 -0.61
N HIS A 130 -7.46 -3.84 -0.62
CA HIS A 130 -6.60 -2.72 -0.24
C HIS A 130 -5.62 -2.33 -1.33
N GLY A 131 -5.32 -1.04 -1.48
CA GLY A 131 -4.29 -0.59 -2.42
C GLY A 131 -2.91 -1.05 -1.98
N LEU A 132 -2.53 -0.65 -0.77
CA LEU A 132 -1.27 -1.00 -0.12
C LEU A 132 -1.49 -1.52 1.30
N VAL A 133 -0.89 -2.67 1.62
CA VAL A 133 -0.89 -3.27 2.96
C VAL A 133 0.53 -3.34 3.49
N ILE A 134 0.73 -2.84 4.71
CA ILE A 134 2.00 -2.86 5.43
C ILE A 134 1.78 -3.46 6.82
N THR A 135 2.43 -4.60 7.08
CA THR A 135 2.43 -5.30 8.38
C THR A 135 3.86 -5.62 8.85
N ALA A 136 4.84 -4.91 8.30
CA ALA A 136 6.26 -5.00 8.61
C ALA A 136 6.90 -3.60 8.55
N THR A 137 8.21 -3.49 8.76
CA THR A 137 8.93 -2.20 8.72
C THR A 137 9.32 -1.85 7.28
N ILE A 138 8.86 -0.70 6.81
CA ILE A 138 9.15 -0.17 5.48
C ILE A 138 9.88 1.16 5.63
N ALA A 139 11.18 1.18 5.35
CA ALA A 139 12.04 2.32 5.59
C ALA A 139 12.80 2.75 4.33
N ALA A 140 12.87 4.06 4.09
CA ALA A 140 13.68 4.70 3.05
C ALA A 140 13.84 6.18 3.41
N PRO A 141 14.84 6.91 2.88
CA PRO A 141 14.99 8.35 3.14
C PRO A 141 13.81 9.19 2.66
N VAL A 142 13.17 8.76 1.58
CA VAL A 142 11.96 9.37 0.99
C VAL A 142 10.97 8.27 0.65
N ILE A 143 9.73 8.42 1.11
CA ILE A 143 8.62 7.53 0.77
C ILE A 143 7.48 8.35 0.18
N LEU A 144 7.07 7.99 -1.03
CA LEU A 144 5.99 8.67 -1.75
C LEU A 144 4.91 7.65 -2.12
N GLY A 145 3.65 8.00 -1.85
CA GLY A 145 2.49 7.21 -2.23
C GLY A 145 1.43 8.10 -2.84
N THR A 146 1.01 7.81 -4.07
CA THR A 146 -0.11 8.52 -4.72
C THR A 146 -1.04 7.50 -5.36
N ASP A 147 -2.34 7.79 -5.30
CA ASP A 147 -3.39 6.94 -5.85
C ASP A 147 -3.35 5.51 -5.28
N LEU A 148 -3.31 5.42 -3.94
CA LEU A 148 -3.45 4.16 -3.20
C LEU A 148 -4.94 3.91 -2.93
N TYR A 149 -5.61 3.06 -3.70
CA TYR A 149 -7.05 2.85 -3.62
C TYR A 149 -7.47 1.48 -3.10
N GLY A 150 -8.43 1.47 -2.17
CA GLY A 150 -9.19 0.25 -1.85
C GLY A 150 -9.97 -0.23 -3.08
N GLY A 151 -10.22 -1.54 -3.16
CA GLY A 151 -10.95 -2.14 -4.28
C GLY A 151 -12.43 -1.74 -4.33
N PRO A 152 -13.16 -2.07 -5.42
CA PRO A 152 -14.56 -1.70 -5.64
C PRO A 152 -15.55 -2.56 -4.83
N GLY A 153 -15.12 -3.02 -3.66
CA GLY A 153 -15.84 -3.95 -2.81
C GLY A 153 -16.98 -3.34 -2.00
N ILE A 154 -17.63 -4.18 -1.21
CA ILE A 154 -18.66 -3.74 -0.24
C ILE A 154 -18.17 -4.05 1.17
N GLY A 155 -17.61 -3.05 1.82
CA GLY A 155 -17.21 -3.10 3.22
C GLY A 155 -18.40 -3.17 4.19
N VAL A 156 -18.11 -3.69 5.37
CA VAL A 156 -19.00 -3.68 6.54
C VAL A 156 -18.30 -2.98 7.71
N VAL A 157 -19.04 -2.61 8.74
CA VAL A 157 -18.46 -1.96 9.93
C VAL A 157 -17.32 -2.83 10.50
N GLY A 158 -16.13 -2.24 10.60
CA GLY A 158 -14.90 -2.87 11.09
C GLY A 158 -14.14 -3.68 10.02
N THR A 159 -14.65 -3.83 8.81
CA THR A 159 -13.99 -4.57 7.72
C THR A 159 -14.39 -3.98 6.37
N GLY A 160 -13.60 -3.01 5.87
CA GLY A 160 -13.88 -2.40 4.57
C GLY A 160 -12.70 -2.43 3.61
N ASN A 161 -12.72 -1.55 2.61
CA ASN A 161 -11.71 -1.47 1.56
C ASN A 161 -10.91 -0.19 1.78
N TYR A 162 -9.59 -0.33 1.94
CA TYR A 162 -8.70 0.74 2.35
C TYR A 162 -7.72 1.10 1.24
N GLY A 163 -7.45 2.38 1.05
CA GLY A 163 -6.37 2.80 0.17
C GLY A 163 -5.01 2.32 0.64
N LEU A 164 -4.68 2.69 1.87
CA LEU A 164 -3.53 2.24 2.62
C LEU A 164 -3.96 1.65 3.96
N TYR A 165 -3.47 0.47 4.29
CA TYR A 165 -3.62 -0.16 5.61
C TYR A 165 -2.25 -0.41 6.25
N ILE A 166 -1.98 0.29 7.35
CA ILE A 166 -0.83 0.03 8.23
C ILE A 166 -1.38 -0.74 9.44
N GLY A 167 -1.21 -2.05 9.40
CA GLY A 167 -1.74 -2.95 10.41
C GLY A 167 -0.81 -3.12 11.62
N SER A 168 -1.21 -4.01 12.53
CA SER A 168 -0.37 -4.39 13.68
C SER A 168 1.00 -4.91 13.23
N GLY A 169 2.08 -4.35 13.79
CA GLY A 169 3.46 -4.66 13.41
C GLY A 169 3.96 -3.90 12.18
N GLY A 170 3.08 -3.17 11.49
CA GLY A 170 3.45 -2.29 10.38
C GLY A 170 4.09 -0.99 10.86
N THR A 171 5.25 -0.64 10.32
CA THR A 171 5.87 0.68 10.55
C THR A 171 6.32 1.26 9.22
N ILE A 172 5.92 2.50 8.92
CA ILE A 172 6.50 3.28 7.82
C ILE A 172 7.54 4.23 8.39
N GLY A 173 8.76 4.09 7.90
CA GLY A 173 9.88 4.96 8.22
C GLY A 173 10.72 4.52 9.41
N ASP A 174 11.75 5.32 9.64
CA ASP A 174 12.73 5.21 10.70
C ASP A 174 13.41 6.58 10.91
N ALA A 175 14.56 6.60 11.57
CA ALA A 175 15.34 7.82 11.79
C ALA A 175 15.92 8.44 10.49
N THR A 176 15.90 7.74 9.35
CA THR A 176 16.41 8.22 8.06
C THR A 176 15.33 8.84 7.18
N LEU A 177 14.05 8.51 7.40
CA LEU A 177 12.94 9.05 6.63
C LEU A 177 12.78 10.55 6.89
N SER A 178 13.04 11.35 5.87
CA SER A 178 12.98 12.82 5.94
C SER A 178 11.68 13.39 5.34
N TYR A 179 11.10 12.68 4.38
CA TYR A 179 9.93 13.15 3.67
C TYR A 179 8.97 11.99 3.36
N LEU A 180 7.75 12.11 3.88
CA LEU A 180 6.66 11.18 3.63
C LEU A 180 5.45 11.94 3.10
N THR A 181 4.97 11.53 1.93
CA THR A 181 3.67 11.94 1.41
C THR A 181 2.90 10.72 0.95
N LEU A 182 1.70 10.52 1.49
CA LEU A 182 0.83 9.39 1.16
C LEU A 182 -0.56 9.92 0.83
N SER A 183 -1.06 9.58 -0.36
CA SER A 183 -2.43 9.84 -0.76
C SER A 183 -3.16 8.54 -1.06
N GLY A 184 -4.27 8.30 -0.36
CA GLY A 184 -5.08 7.10 -0.52
C GLY A 184 -6.57 7.37 -0.53
N GLY A 185 -7.31 6.48 -1.18
CA GLY A 185 -8.77 6.54 -1.30
C GLY A 185 -9.41 5.16 -1.18
N SER A 186 -10.74 5.09 -1.18
CA SER A 186 -11.45 3.82 -1.35
C SER A 186 -12.46 3.92 -2.48
N LEU A 187 -12.48 2.91 -3.35
CA LEU A 187 -13.51 2.73 -4.38
C LEU A 187 -14.73 1.95 -3.86
N GLY A 188 -14.67 1.47 -2.61
CA GLY A 188 -15.73 0.67 -2.03
C GLY A 188 -17.01 1.49 -1.81
N ILE A 189 -18.15 0.80 -1.83
CA ILE A 189 -19.49 1.42 -1.71
C ILE A 189 -20.19 1.07 -0.39
N GLY A 190 -19.52 0.32 0.50
CA GLY A 190 -20.08 -0.12 1.77
C GLY A 190 -19.73 0.78 2.96
N SER A 191 -19.63 0.16 4.13
CA SER A 191 -19.13 0.78 5.35
C SER A 191 -17.63 0.51 5.54
N SER A 192 -16.97 1.31 6.39
CA SER A 192 -15.53 1.22 6.62
C SER A 192 -14.70 1.39 5.33
N GLU A 193 -15.16 2.22 4.41
CA GLU A 193 -14.41 2.54 3.19
C GLU A 193 -13.50 3.73 3.46
N VAL A 194 -12.21 3.46 3.69
CA VAL A 194 -11.27 4.43 4.25
C VAL A 194 -10.11 4.72 3.30
N GLY A 195 -9.70 5.98 3.18
CA GLY A 195 -8.52 6.33 2.38
C GLY A 195 -7.22 5.78 2.97
N ILE A 196 -6.93 6.15 4.22
CA ILE A 196 -5.72 5.71 4.94
C ILE A 196 -6.08 5.24 6.34
N VAL A 197 -5.67 4.03 6.71
CA VAL A 197 -5.82 3.46 8.05
C VAL A 197 -4.45 3.25 8.68
N VAL A 198 -4.28 3.77 9.89
CA VAL A 198 -3.17 3.39 10.79
C VAL A 198 -3.78 2.74 12.02
N ASP A 199 -3.74 1.41 12.04
CA ASP A 199 -4.45 0.58 13.01
C ASP A 199 -3.63 0.38 14.29
N ALA A 200 -4.21 -0.31 15.27
CA ALA A 200 -3.57 -0.55 16.55
C ALA A 200 -2.24 -1.32 16.38
N GLY A 201 -1.16 -0.72 16.87
CA GLY A 201 0.20 -1.24 16.69
C GLY A 201 0.83 -0.92 15.32
N GLY A 202 0.14 -0.16 14.47
CA GLY A 202 0.71 0.47 13.28
C GLY A 202 1.35 1.83 13.60
N ALA A 203 2.43 2.16 12.91
CA ALA A 203 3.15 3.42 13.13
C ALA A 203 3.64 4.08 11.83
N ILE A 204 3.70 5.41 11.86
CA ILE A 204 4.46 6.21 10.91
C ILE A 204 5.45 7.04 11.71
N VAL A 205 6.74 6.86 11.42
CA VAL A 205 7.84 7.53 12.12
C VAL A 205 8.77 8.16 11.11
N VAL A 206 8.98 9.47 11.22
CA VAL A 206 9.97 10.20 10.44
C VAL A 206 11.06 10.76 11.36
N SER A 207 12.19 11.15 10.77
CA SER A 207 13.34 11.74 11.46
C SER A 207 13.00 13.02 12.25
N SER A 208 13.94 13.49 13.06
CA SER A 208 13.79 14.71 13.88
C SER A 208 13.53 15.98 13.07
N GLN A 209 13.84 15.98 11.78
CA GLN A 209 13.52 17.07 10.85
C GLN A 209 12.46 16.67 9.82
N GLY A 210 11.96 15.44 9.90
CA GLY A 210 11.09 14.86 8.91
C GLY A 210 9.66 15.39 8.96
N THR A 211 8.97 15.28 7.84
CA THR A 211 7.57 15.70 7.70
C THR A 211 6.69 14.54 7.23
N ILE A 212 5.45 14.52 7.73
CA ILE A 212 4.41 13.56 7.35
C ILE A 212 3.29 14.35 6.65
N THR A 213 2.89 13.92 5.45
CA THR A 213 1.68 14.38 4.77
C THR A 213 0.78 13.20 4.43
N LEU A 214 -0.45 13.18 4.95
CA LEU A 214 -1.47 12.18 4.67
C LEU A 214 -2.68 12.84 4.01
N ILE A 215 -3.09 12.33 2.86
CA ILE A 215 -4.28 12.80 2.13
C ILE A 215 -5.19 11.61 1.88
N GLY A 216 -6.30 11.55 2.60
CA GLY A 216 -7.21 10.41 2.57
C GLY A 216 -8.59 10.78 2.05
N MET A 217 -9.18 9.91 1.23
CA MET A 217 -10.58 10.01 0.78
C MET A 217 -11.36 8.74 1.09
N GLY A 218 -12.40 8.85 1.90
CA GLY A 218 -13.32 7.75 2.19
C GLY A 218 -14.19 7.39 0.99
N GLY A 219 -14.63 6.14 0.93
CA GLY A 219 -15.54 5.64 -0.11
C GLY A 219 -17.01 5.86 0.23
N GLY A 220 -17.90 5.06 -0.34
CA GLY A 220 -19.34 5.09 -0.04
C GLY A 220 -20.12 6.22 -0.70
N LEU A 221 -19.54 6.91 -1.69
CA LEU A 221 -20.14 8.05 -2.40
C LEU A 221 -21.52 7.75 -3.05
N TYR A 222 -21.85 6.47 -3.23
CA TYR A 222 -23.06 6.02 -3.94
C TYR A 222 -23.99 5.12 -3.10
N SER A 223 -23.86 5.12 -1.76
CA SER A 223 -24.66 4.22 -0.92
C SER A 223 -25.34 4.94 0.24
N ALA A 224 -26.66 4.74 0.34
CA ALA A 224 -27.52 5.46 1.27
C ALA A 224 -27.44 4.95 2.73
N ALA A 225 -26.70 3.85 2.99
CA ALA A 225 -26.61 3.19 4.29
C ALA A 225 -25.18 2.75 4.60
N THR A 226 -24.28 3.71 4.83
CA THR A 226 -22.86 3.44 5.12
C THR A 226 -22.40 4.18 6.36
N ALA A 227 -21.55 3.55 7.17
CA ALA A 227 -20.91 4.15 8.33
C ALA A 227 -19.38 4.02 8.26
N GLN A 228 -18.67 4.87 9.01
CA GLN A 228 -17.21 4.76 9.21
C GLN A 228 -16.37 4.90 7.93
N ASN A 229 -16.86 5.69 6.96
CA ASN A 229 -16.12 6.01 5.74
C ASN A 229 -15.28 7.26 5.98
N TYR A 230 -14.01 7.07 6.32
CA TYR A 230 -13.09 8.13 6.71
C TYR A 230 -12.10 8.47 5.60
N GLY A 231 -11.64 9.71 5.54
CA GLY A 231 -10.47 10.03 4.73
C GLY A 231 -9.23 9.36 5.32
N VAL A 232 -8.89 9.75 6.55
CA VAL A 232 -7.78 9.19 7.33
C VAL A 232 -8.32 8.71 8.68
N PHE A 233 -8.00 7.48 9.07
CA PHE A 233 -8.44 6.87 10.32
C PHE A 233 -7.23 6.34 11.11
N ILE A 234 -6.94 6.99 12.25
CA ILE A 234 -5.88 6.57 13.17
C ILE A 234 -6.55 5.82 14.33
N ASN A 235 -6.53 4.49 14.28
CA ASN A 235 -7.23 3.62 15.23
C ASN A 235 -6.25 3.03 16.25
N GLY A 236 -5.80 3.84 17.20
CA GLY A 236 -4.78 3.40 18.17
C GLY A 236 -3.39 3.20 17.57
N GLY A 237 -3.18 3.59 16.31
CA GLY A 237 -1.86 3.75 15.70
C GLY A 237 -1.17 5.05 16.11
N SER A 238 0.05 5.26 15.64
CA SER A 238 0.87 6.43 16.01
C SER A 238 1.48 7.14 14.79
N LEU A 239 1.57 8.46 14.88
CA LEU A 239 2.28 9.32 13.93
C LEU A 239 3.31 10.13 14.70
N THR A 240 4.59 9.99 14.33
CA THR A 240 5.70 10.70 14.97
C THR A 240 6.48 11.46 13.91
N ALA A 241 6.51 12.78 14.01
CA ALA A 241 7.35 13.62 13.18
C ALA A 241 8.12 14.64 14.02
N GLY A 242 9.37 14.89 13.63
CA GLY A 242 10.17 15.90 14.31
C GLY A 242 9.92 17.33 13.83
N ASN A 243 9.40 17.52 12.60
CA ASN A 243 9.05 18.84 12.10
C ASN A 243 7.53 19.06 12.02
N SER A 244 6.81 18.37 11.12
CA SER A 244 5.37 18.59 10.95
C SER A 244 4.59 17.35 10.54
N ILE A 245 3.30 17.33 10.90
CA ILE A 245 2.31 16.35 10.45
C ILE A 245 1.16 17.14 9.82
N THR A 246 0.87 16.86 8.56
CA THR A 246 -0.27 17.42 7.82
C THR A 246 -1.21 16.29 7.46
N ILE A 247 -2.48 16.42 7.83
CA ILE A 247 -3.52 15.42 7.54
C ILE A 247 -4.67 16.15 6.83
N THR A 248 -5.08 15.61 5.69
CA THR A 248 -6.28 16.03 4.97
C THR A 248 -7.16 14.79 4.79
N GLY A 249 -8.27 14.73 5.52
CA GLY A 249 -9.27 13.68 5.35
C GLY A 249 -10.53 14.25 4.69
N ILE A 250 -11.05 13.50 3.72
CA ILE A 250 -12.40 13.72 3.18
C ILE A 250 -13.17 12.44 3.43
N GLY A 251 -14.16 12.47 4.32
CA GLY A 251 -15.02 11.32 4.59
C GLY A 251 -15.94 10.98 3.41
N GLY A 252 -16.54 9.79 3.45
CA GLY A 252 -17.57 9.37 2.49
C GLY A 252 -18.89 10.12 2.66
N VAL A 253 -19.77 10.12 1.64
CA VAL A 253 -21.12 10.73 1.72
C VAL A 253 -22.21 9.68 1.92
N GLY A 254 -22.34 9.17 3.15
CA GLY A 254 -23.45 8.31 3.54
C GLY A 254 -24.65 9.12 4.04
N THR A 255 -25.87 8.64 3.80
CA THR A 255 -27.11 9.30 4.23
C THR A 255 -27.81 8.60 5.41
N GLY A 256 -27.07 7.78 6.18
CA GLY A 256 -27.63 6.91 7.22
C GLY A 256 -28.12 7.68 8.45
N LEU A 257 -29.42 7.66 8.72
CA LEU A 257 -30.04 8.25 9.90
C LEU A 257 -29.74 7.39 11.15
N SER A 258 -28.75 7.79 11.96
CA SER A 258 -28.81 7.88 13.44
C SER A 258 -27.46 7.73 14.18
N GLU A 259 -26.41 7.19 13.56
CA GLU A 259 -25.05 7.11 14.16
C GLU A 259 -23.93 7.19 13.11
N SER A 260 -24.19 7.91 12.01
CA SER A 260 -23.27 8.00 10.90
C SER A 260 -22.13 8.99 11.22
N LEU A 261 -21.05 8.49 11.83
CA LEU A 261 -19.81 9.23 12.06
C LEU A 261 -19.08 9.42 10.71
N HIS A 262 -19.39 10.52 10.03
CA HIS A 262 -18.66 11.01 8.86
C HIS A 262 -17.63 12.02 9.34
N HIS A 263 -16.42 11.58 9.67
CA HIS A 263 -15.34 12.48 10.05
C HIS A 263 -14.40 12.69 8.86
N GLY A 264 -14.24 13.96 8.47
CA GLY A 264 -13.12 14.44 7.65
C GLY A 264 -11.89 14.68 8.52
#